data_AF-A6UL84-F1
#
_entry.id   AF-A6UL84-F1
#
_cell.length_a   1.000
_cell.length_b   1.000
_cell.length_c   1.000
_cell.angle_alpha   90.00
_cell.angle_beta   90.00
_cell.angle_gamma   90.00
#
_symmetry.space_group_name_H-M   'P 1'
#
loop_
_entity.id
_entity.type
_entity.pdbx_description
1 polymer ?
#
loop_
_entity_poly.entity_id
_entity_poly.type
_entity_poly.pdbx_seq_one_letter_code
_entity_poly.pdbx_strand_id
1 'polypeptide(L)'
;MGRLVHLAVAIVVALSLPDGWEVPTLRELHAGHIEEAAPYLIPDPKAATAGNRTVSPYDLLLRWNGDVLWAPATASTNPVTKFGDETRSVFGPMPDGVCTGPNSRPIGLEVDGNTIGLEPNASKAGAPLEFSHRDVEGRLVKWTTTIERCDKPSLAGDVTFCAMNSRVGRVARGHVQWLFLCRKSSESLEIEADSYWTKTDPRFSRYSAIGFNDVTGEIAFLDGRKDRSVFDWRGRFPPPGGASYGDFVARRAAEDLYDGGAKVDCVLCHDNKKPTIIDPHMQQARVGFFEGRHDPRAVFSMSNFLPGRIARQDLPFRVIGSGYAAVHAGTLLDARSILIDGHPCSGCHSLTSLESGRRFAADATGKTPVIPNATAMQSAALFAQKVALGLVQNHRTEWASASGAGRISPWMTPEHGGNLWKGVRALNDEEWLRLSLCAWGLGGSECRYRPLFTQCPPPGGGGDTFVPTDLSADVLSHLATKSGAQKVLRLSWKYLNGYGYVPARDDVRFNVAFATTDIPLDRGPPAQQEYPMIDEAKEMGFVAAAGGVGRSGLATLLKDVSFAGHKKWTDPVPSNKARLYWVDIPAACGKRYLFRILPKRFCFDNSGVRFSEAEYLLHKDIDCSR
;
A
#
# COMPACT_ATOMS: atom_id res chain seq x y z
N MET A 1 -20.37 -15.12 34.23
CA MET A 1 -21.06 -14.91 32.94
C MET A 1 -20.13 -14.53 31.77
N GLY A 2 -18.89 -14.04 32.00
CA GLY A 2 -17.98 -13.62 30.91
C GLY A 2 -17.40 -14.72 29.99
N ARG A 3 -17.37 -16.00 30.40
CA ARG A 3 -16.81 -17.08 29.57
C ARG A 3 -17.75 -17.61 28.45
N LEU A 4 -19.05 -17.31 28.52
CA LEU A 4 -20.03 -17.73 27.50
C LEU A 4 -20.07 -16.80 26.28
N VAL A 5 -19.62 -15.55 26.43
CA VAL A 5 -19.62 -14.54 25.35
C VAL A 5 -18.48 -14.77 24.35
N HIS A 6 -17.31 -15.22 24.82
CA HIS A 6 -16.18 -15.54 23.94
C HIS A 6 -16.43 -16.80 23.07
N LEU A 7 -17.25 -17.74 23.54
CA LEU A 7 -17.63 -18.93 22.76
C LEU A 7 -18.61 -18.59 21.63
N ALA A 8 -19.53 -17.64 21.86
CA ALA A 8 -20.50 -17.21 20.85
C ALA A 8 -19.85 -16.49 19.65
N VAL A 9 -18.79 -15.70 19.90
CA VAL A 9 -18.04 -15.00 18.84
C VAL A 9 -17.21 -15.98 17.99
N ALA A 10 -16.66 -17.04 18.58
CA ALA A 10 -15.94 -18.07 17.84
C ALA A 10 -16.87 -18.99 17.01
N ILE A 11 -18.07 -19.28 17.51
CA ILE A 11 -19.06 -20.14 16.82
C ILE A 11 -19.68 -19.45 15.60
N VAL A 12 -19.90 -18.13 15.64
CA VAL A 12 -20.45 -17.37 14.50
C VAL A 12 -19.45 -17.25 13.33
N VAL A 13 -18.15 -17.22 13.63
CA VAL A 13 -17.09 -17.22 12.60
C VAL A 13 -16.95 -18.60 11.93
N ALA A 14 -17.16 -19.69 12.68
CA ALA A 14 -17.08 -21.05 12.14
C ALA A 14 -18.29 -21.44 11.25
N LEU A 15 -19.48 -20.87 11.49
CA LEU A 15 -20.72 -21.17 10.75
C LEU A 15 -20.91 -20.36 9.46
N SER A 16 -19.94 -19.52 9.10
CA SER A 16 -20.01 -18.65 7.90
C SER A 16 -19.06 -19.09 6.76
N LEU A 17 -18.46 -20.27 6.88
CA LEU A 17 -17.70 -20.90 5.79
C LEU A 17 -18.67 -21.68 4.89
N PRO A 18 -18.63 -21.52 3.56
CA PRO A 18 -19.35 -22.41 2.66
C PRO A 18 -18.66 -23.78 2.67
N ASP A 19 -19.32 -24.78 3.25
CA ASP A 19 -19.03 -26.19 2.99
C ASP A 19 -19.42 -26.55 1.56
N GLY A 20 -18.47 -27.15 0.84
CA GLY A 20 -18.75 -27.90 -0.39
C GLY A 20 -17.90 -27.44 -1.56
N TRP A 21 -16.70 -28.00 -1.68
CA TRP A 21 -16.18 -28.58 -2.93
C TRP A 21 -15.16 -29.67 -2.58
N GLU A 22 -15.56 -30.92 -2.82
CA GLU A 22 -14.68 -32.08 -2.80
C GLU A 22 -13.60 -31.93 -3.88
N VAL A 23 -12.34 -32.16 -3.50
CA VAL A 23 -11.22 -32.36 -4.43
C VAL A 23 -10.74 -33.81 -4.29
N PRO A 24 -10.47 -34.54 -5.39
CA PRO A 24 -10.13 -35.96 -5.31
C PRO A 24 -8.81 -36.19 -4.59
N THR A 25 -8.81 -37.22 -3.76
CA THR A 25 -7.65 -37.81 -3.11
C THR A 25 -6.55 -38.19 -4.12
N LEU A 26 -5.33 -37.69 -3.89
CA LEU A 26 -4.15 -38.12 -4.63
C LEU A 26 -3.06 -38.59 -3.66
N ARG A 27 -2.98 -39.92 -3.58
CA ARG A 27 -1.91 -40.82 -3.14
C ARG A 27 -0.63 -40.18 -2.56
N GLU A 28 -0.35 -40.58 -1.32
CA GLU A 28 0.99 -40.68 -0.75
C GLU A 28 1.94 -41.46 -1.68
N LEU A 29 3.09 -40.86 -1.99
CA LEU A 29 4.28 -41.58 -2.44
C LEU A 29 5.45 -41.17 -1.55
N HIS A 30 6.10 -42.20 -1.01
CA HIS A 30 7.11 -42.19 0.03
C HIS A 30 8.36 -41.39 -0.34
N ALA A 31 8.94 -40.78 0.69
CA ALA A 31 10.28 -40.20 0.69
C ALA A 31 11.35 -41.29 0.48
N GLY A 32 12.21 -41.09 -0.51
CA GLY A 32 13.47 -41.81 -0.69
C GLY A 32 14.64 -40.87 -0.47
N HIS A 33 15.55 -41.27 0.42
CA HIS A 33 16.85 -40.65 0.71
C HIS A 33 17.62 -40.23 -0.54
N ILE A 34 18.25 -39.05 -0.49
CA ILE A 34 19.42 -38.73 -1.32
C ILE A 34 20.51 -38.14 -0.42
N GLU A 35 21.60 -38.89 -0.29
CA GLU A 35 22.84 -38.54 0.39
C GLU A 35 23.61 -37.41 -0.33
N GLU A 36 24.37 -36.66 0.47
CA GLU A 36 25.43 -35.76 0.03
C GLU A 36 26.52 -36.50 -0.76
N ALA A 37 26.96 -35.95 -1.88
CA ALA A 37 28.27 -36.23 -2.44
C ALA A 37 28.88 -34.97 -3.07
N ALA A 38 30.03 -34.57 -2.53
CA ALA A 38 30.91 -33.51 -2.99
C ALA A 38 31.64 -33.91 -4.31
N PRO A 39 32.37 -32.99 -4.98
CA PRO A 39 32.57 -33.00 -6.43
C PRO A 39 33.77 -33.85 -6.88
N TYR A 40 33.61 -34.56 -8.00
CA TYR A 40 34.72 -35.17 -8.73
C TYR A 40 34.96 -34.43 -10.07
N LEU A 41 36.16 -33.87 -10.19
CA LEU A 41 36.77 -33.39 -11.42
C LEU A 41 37.45 -34.56 -12.14
N ILE A 42 37.06 -34.86 -13.38
CA ILE A 42 37.94 -35.47 -14.39
C ILE A 42 37.66 -34.79 -15.74
N PRO A 43 38.68 -34.22 -16.41
CA PRO A 43 38.56 -33.64 -17.75
C PRO A 43 38.74 -34.74 -18.82
N ASP A 44 38.00 -34.67 -19.93
CA ASP A 44 38.34 -35.46 -21.12
C ASP A 44 37.88 -34.75 -22.42
N PRO A 45 38.56 -34.99 -23.55
CA PRO A 45 39.17 -33.93 -24.34
C PRO A 45 38.71 -34.10 -25.79
N LYS A 46 37.69 -33.35 -26.20
CA LYS A 46 37.38 -33.22 -27.63
C LYS A 46 37.17 -31.77 -28.01
N ALA A 47 38.29 -31.05 -28.03
CA ALA A 47 38.48 -30.02 -29.03
C ALA A 47 38.72 -30.71 -30.38
N ALA A 48 37.69 -30.77 -31.22
CA ALA A 48 37.80 -30.71 -32.69
C ALA A 48 36.40 -30.90 -33.30
N THR A 49 35.63 -29.83 -33.31
CA THR A 49 34.86 -29.38 -34.48
C THR A 49 34.26 -28.03 -34.10
N ALA A 50 35.04 -26.98 -34.31
CA ALA A 50 34.52 -25.62 -34.35
C ALA A 50 33.65 -25.49 -35.61
N GLY A 51 32.44 -26.07 -35.56
CA GLY A 51 31.37 -25.65 -36.43
C GLY A 51 31.06 -24.21 -36.06
N ASN A 52 31.05 -23.32 -37.05
CA ASN A 52 30.51 -21.96 -36.90
C ASN A 52 29.10 -22.08 -36.31
N ARG A 53 28.95 -21.94 -34.99
CA ARG A 53 27.66 -21.71 -34.37
C ARG A 53 27.20 -20.37 -34.92
N THR A 54 26.31 -20.40 -35.90
CA THR A 54 25.50 -19.25 -36.29
C THR A 54 24.78 -18.80 -35.03
N VAL A 55 25.30 -17.73 -34.42
CA VAL A 55 24.68 -17.08 -33.27
C VAL A 55 23.29 -16.64 -33.72
N SER A 56 22.24 -17.12 -33.05
CA SER A 56 20.88 -16.71 -33.38
C SER A 56 20.77 -15.17 -33.30
N PRO A 57 20.04 -14.51 -34.20
CA PRO A 57 19.82 -13.06 -34.11
C PRO A 57 19.30 -12.62 -32.73
N TYR A 58 18.54 -13.49 -32.04
CA TYR A 58 18.04 -13.25 -30.70
C TYR A 58 19.14 -13.32 -29.62
N ASP A 59 20.12 -14.21 -29.76
CA ASP A 59 21.25 -14.31 -28.82
C ASP A 59 22.12 -13.05 -28.89
N LEU A 60 22.28 -12.49 -30.09
CA LEU A 60 23.00 -11.24 -30.28
C LEU A 60 22.26 -10.05 -29.64
N LEU A 61 20.95 -9.96 -29.88
CA LEU A 61 20.09 -8.94 -29.25
C LEU A 61 20.16 -9.04 -27.72
N LEU A 62 20.09 -10.26 -27.17
CA LEU A 62 20.22 -10.46 -25.73
C LEU A 62 21.62 -10.11 -25.22
N ARG A 63 22.68 -10.44 -25.95
CA ARG A 63 24.06 -10.07 -25.58
C ARG A 63 24.25 -8.55 -25.53
N TRP A 64 23.66 -7.80 -26.45
CA TRP A 64 23.81 -6.33 -26.50
C TRP A 64 22.91 -5.59 -25.52
N ASN A 65 21.73 -6.14 -25.21
CA ASN A 65 20.71 -5.43 -24.45
C ASN A 65 20.38 -6.07 -23.09
N GLY A 66 20.91 -7.25 -22.76
CA GLY A 66 20.50 -8.04 -21.60
C GLY A 66 20.56 -7.31 -20.26
N ASP A 67 21.47 -6.34 -20.13
CA ASP A 67 21.61 -5.51 -18.92
C ASP A 67 20.43 -4.55 -18.69
N VAL A 68 19.67 -4.21 -19.74
CA VAL A 68 18.49 -3.34 -19.66
C VAL A 68 17.16 -4.08 -19.86
N LEU A 69 17.16 -5.36 -20.29
CA LEU A 69 15.93 -6.13 -20.52
C LEU A 69 15.50 -6.90 -19.26
N TRP A 70 14.79 -6.22 -18.36
CA TRP A 70 14.32 -6.85 -17.12
C TRP A 70 13.14 -6.09 -16.46
N ALA A 71 12.17 -6.86 -16.00
CA ALA A 71 11.04 -6.37 -15.22
C ALA A 71 11.45 -5.99 -13.78
N PRO A 72 10.73 -5.07 -13.09
CA PRO A 72 10.96 -4.76 -11.69
C PRO A 72 11.05 -6.02 -10.81
N ALA A 73 11.82 -5.95 -9.72
CA ALA A 73 12.02 -7.10 -8.84
C ALA A 73 10.69 -7.51 -8.20
N THR A 74 10.12 -8.63 -8.64
CA THR A 74 8.92 -9.25 -8.03
C THR A 74 9.02 -10.77 -7.96
N ALA A 75 10.21 -11.31 -8.24
CA ALA A 75 10.43 -12.74 -8.43
C ALA A 75 10.50 -13.54 -7.12
N SER A 76 10.54 -12.88 -5.96
CA SER A 76 10.48 -13.58 -4.68
C SER A 76 9.16 -14.34 -4.57
N THR A 77 9.24 -15.61 -4.17
CA THR A 77 8.05 -16.42 -3.84
C THR A 77 7.58 -16.19 -2.41
N ASN A 78 8.41 -15.59 -1.56
CA ASN A 78 8.02 -15.21 -0.20
C ASN A 78 7.14 -13.95 -0.27
N PRO A 79 5.91 -13.97 0.29
CA PRO A 79 4.98 -12.85 0.22
C PRO A 79 5.52 -11.54 0.80
N VAL A 80 6.30 -11.59 1.90
CA VAL A 80 6.83 -10.41 2.59
C VAL A 80 7.90 -9.73 1.76
N THR A 81 8.87 -10.48 1.25
CA THR A 81 9.93 -9.89 0.42
C THR A 81 9.42 -9.48 -0.94
N LYS A 82 8.50 -10.25 -1.55
CA LYS A 82 7.80 -9.84 -2.78
C LYS A 82 7.09 -8.50 -2.59
N PHE A 83 6.29 -8.37 -1.53
CA PHE A 83 5.61 -7.12 -1.20
C PHE A 83 6.60 -5.96 -1.01
N GLY A 84 7.71 -6.21 -0.31
CA GLY A 84 8.76 -5.22 -0.11
C GLY A 84 9.37 -4.71 -1.41
N ASP A 85 9.62 -5.62 -2.35
CA ASP A 85 10.20 -5.31 -3.66
C ASP A 85 9.21 -4.54 -4.56
N GLU A 86 7.93 -4.89 -4.52
CA GLU A 86 6.83 -4.20 -5.21
C GLU A 86 6.62 -2.79 -4.67
N THR A 87 6.53 -2.67 -3.34
CA THR A 87 6.39 -1.38 -2.64
C THR A 87 7.57 -0.48 -2.93
N ARG A 88 8.79 -1.01 -2.90
CA ARG A 88 10.02 -0.27 -3.24
C ARG A 88 10.00 0.28 -4.66
N SER A 89 9.44 -0.46 -5.62
CA SER A 89 9.31 -0.02 -7.00
C SER A 89 8.36 1.18 -7.15
N VAL A 90 7.35 1.31 -6.28
CA VAL A 90 6.35 2.39 -6.34
C VAL A 90 6.72 3.58 -5.45
N PHE A 91 7.16 3.32 -4.22
CA PHE A 91 7.41 4.32 -3.19
C PHE A 91 8.89 4.69 -3.02
N GLY A 92 9.79 3.97 -3.69
CA GLY A 92 11.23 4.04 -3.44
C GLY A 92 11.65 3.30 -2.16
N PRO A 93 12.91 3.47 -1.71
CA PRO A 93 13.43 2.77 -0.54
C PRO A 93 12.59 3.04 0.71
N MET A 94 12.09 1.95 1.30
CA MET A 94 11.28 2.00 2.51
C MET A 94 12.15 2.27 3.75
N PRO A 95 11.75 3.18 4.66
CA PRO A 95 12.51 3.42 5.88
C PRO A 95 12.31 2.28 6.89
N ASP A 96 13.28 2.13 7.80
CA ASP A 96 13.09 1.30 9.00
C ASP A 96 11.86 1.75 9.80
N GLY A 97 11.16 0.78 10.38
CA GLY A 97 10.14 1.05 11.37
C GLY A 97 10.74 1.62 12.66
N VAL A 98 10.24 2.79 13.06
CA VAL A 98 10.73 3.53 14.23
C VAL A 98 9.54 4.03 15.04
N CYS A 99 9.41 3.56 16.28
CA CYS A 99 8.37 3.99 17.23
C CYS A 99 8.94 4.76 18.44
N THR A 100 10.15 5.32 18.29
CA THR A 100 10.83 6.12 19.31
C THR A 100 11.49 7.35 18.68
N GLY A 101 11.95 8.28 19.52
CA GLY A 101 12.67 9.46 19.06
C GLY A 101 11.78 10.59 18.51
N PRO A 102 12.38 11.57 17.81
CA PRO A 102 11.70 12.81 17.41
C PRO A 102 10.55 12.59 16.41
N ASN A 103 10.68 11.53 15.62
CA ASN A 103 9.72 11.10 14.60
C ASN A 103 8.63 10.18 15.15
N SER A 104 8.48 10.09 16.47
CA SER A 104 7.41 9.32 17.10
C SER A 104 6.65 10.15 18.13
N ARG A 105 5.37 9.82 18.32
CA ARG A 105 4.51 10.38 19.36
C ARG A 105 3.81 9.27 20.14
N PRO A 106 3.77 9.38 21.48
CA PRO A 106 2.91 8.53 22.28
C PRO A 106 1.45 8.92 22.09
N ILE A 107 0.58 7.95 22.21
CA ILE A 107 -0.86 8.12 22.28
C ILE A 107 -1.20 8.29 23.75
N GLY A 108 -1.66 9.49 24.09
CA GLY A 108 -2.11 9.78 25.45
C GLY A 108 -3.50 9.19 25.71
N LEU A 109 -3.88 9.20 26.99
CA LEU A 109 -5.17 8.74 27.47
C LEU A 109 -5.88 9.90 28.17
N GLU A 110 -7.19 10.01 27.95
CA GLU A 110 -8.09 11.01 28.53
C GLU A 110 -9.22 10.30 29.28
N VAL A 111 -9.47 10.70 30.53
CA VAL A 111 -10.58 10.23 31.36
C VAL A 111 -11.18 11.43 32.09
N ASP A 112 -12.47 11.66 31.88
CA ASP A 112 -13.21 12.80 32.44
C ASP A 112 -12.55 14.15 32.09
N GLY A 113 -11.96 14.27 30.89
CA GLY A 113 -11.24 15.45 30.43
C GLY A 113 -9.84 15.62 31.03
N ASN A 114 -9.36 14.67 31.85
CA ASN A 114 -8.03 14.70 32.46
C ASN A 114 -7.05 13.84 31.66
N THR A 115 -5.80 14.31 31.57
CA THR A 115 -4.68 13.53 31.04
C THR A 115 -4.31 12.43 32.03
N ILE A 116 -4.21 11.20 31.54
CA ILE A 116 -3.84 10.04 32.37
C ILE A 116 -2.39 9.63 32.12
N GLY A 117 -1.67 9.40 33.22
CA GLY A 117 -0.35 8.78 33.25
C GLY A 117 -0.31 7.66 34.29
N LEU A 118 0.57 6.68 34.11
CA LEU A 118 0.83 5.63 35.10
C LEU A 118 2.21 5.88 35.71
N GLU A 119 2.25 6.18 37.00
CA GLU A 119 3.47 6.57 37.71
C GLU A 119 3.43 6.16 39.20
N PRO A 120 4.58 6.09 39.88
CA PRO A 120 4.63 5.75 41.30
C PRO A 120 3.94 6.80 42.18
N ASN A 121 2.97 6.39 42.99
CA ASN A 121 2.29 7.27 43.92
C ASN A 121 3.10 7.45 45.21
N ALA A 122 3.94 8.48 45.26
CA ALA A 122 4.81 8.78 46.39
C ALA A 122 4.06 9.08 47.71
N SER A 123 2.75 9.35 47.67
CA SER A 123 1.96 9.58 48.89
C SER A 123 1.53 8.29 49.60
N LYS A 124 1.81 7.11 49.02
CA LYS A 124 1.49 5.80 49.58
C LYS A 124 2.77 5.02 49.90
N ALA A 125 2.73 4.22 50.96
CA ALA A 125 3.86 3.37 51.35
C ALA A 125 4.24 2.42 50.20
N GLY A 126 5.53 2.31 49.92
CA GLY A 126 6.05 1.50 48.81
C GLY A 126 5.87 2.10 47.41
N ALA A 127 5.28 3.30 47.29
CA ALA A 127 5.07 4.02 46.04
C ALA A 127 4.49 3.15 44.89
N PRO A 128 3.31 2.52 45.09
CA PRO A 128 2.69 1.66 44.08
C PRO A 128 2.43 2.44 42.78
N LEU A 129 2.47 1.74 41.64
CA LEU A 129 2.06 2.32 40.37
C LEU A 129 0.55 2.58 40.39
N GLU A 130 0.16 3.82 40.16
CA GLU A 130 -1.24 4.24 40.08
C GLU A 130 -1.42 5.24 38.93
N PHE A 131 -2.66 5.36 38.45
CA PHE A 131 -3.01 6.28 37.39
C PHE A 131 -3.17 7.70 37.96
N SER A 132 -2.29 8.61 37.56
CA SER A 132 -2.39 10.03 37.86
C SER A 132 -3.37 10.69 36.88
N HIS A 133 -4.34 11.44 37.40
CA HIS A 133 -5.25 12.26 36.59
C HIS A 133 -4.81 13.70 36.69
N ARG A 134 -4.45 14.31 35.56
CA ARG A 134 -3.98 15.70 35.52
C ARG A 134 -4.91 16.55 34.68
N ASP A 135 -5.25 17.72 35.21
CA ASP A 135 -6.05 18.69 34.47
C ASP A 135 -5.26 19.31 33.31
N VAL A 136 -5.88 20.27 32.65
CA VAL A 136 -5.37 20.91 31.44
C VAL A 136 -4.17 21.82 31.73
N GLU A 137 -4.03 22.27 32.98
CA GLU A 137 -2.85 22.98 33.49
C GLU A 137 -1.74 22.03 33.98
N GLY A 138 -1.97 20.71 33.92
CA GLY A 138 -1.02 19.68 34.37
C GLY A 138 -1.04 19.41 35.87
N ARG A 139 -1.97 20.02 36.62
CA ARG A 139 -2.12 19.81 38.06
C ARG A 139 -2.73 18.45 38.33
N LEU A 140 -2.20 17.76 39.32
CA LEU A 140 -2.72 16.47 39.76
C LEU A 140 -4.08 16.67 40.44
N VAL A 141 -5.12 16.02 39.91
CA VAL A 141 -6.50 16.09 40.38
C VAL A 141 -6.84 14.91 41.28
N LYS A 142 -6.54 13.68 40.84
CA LYS A 142 -6.82 12.44 41.57
C LYS A 142 -5.88 11.31 41.16
N TRP A 143 -5.85 10.26 41.97
CA TRP A 143 -5.23 8.97 41.64
C TRP A 143 -6.31 7.90 41.52
N THR A 144 -6.14 6.96 40.58
CA THR A 144 -6.95 5.74 40.51
C THR A 144 -6.06 4.51 40.35
N THR A 145 -6.57 3.35 40.77
CA THR A 145 -5.86 2.05 40.62
C THR A 145 -6.26 1.31 39.36
N THR A 146 -7.35 1.71 38.71
CA THR A 146 -7.89 1.12 37.47
C THR A 146 -8.34 2.21 36.50
N ILE A 147 -8.41 1.84 35.22
CA ILE A 147 -9.05 2.61 34.15
C ILE A 147 -10.02 1.67 33.44
N GLU A 148 -11.30 1.74 33.79
CA GLU A 148 -12.37 0.94 33.17
C GLU A 148 -13.02 1.66 32.00
N ARG A 149 -12.90 3.00 31.96
CA ARG A 149 -13.52 3.87 30.97
C ARG A 149 -12.58 4.98 30.57
N CYS A 150 -12.69 5.40 29.33
CA CYS A 150 -12.00 6.57 28.81
C CYS A 150 -12.89 7.39 27.88
N ASP A 151 -12.43 8.58 27.54
CA ASP A 151 -13.27 9.52 26.82
C ASP A 151 -13.51 9.04 25.37
N LYS A 152 -12.50 8.44 24.73
CA LYS A 152 -12.50 8.11 23.30
C LYS A 152 -12.15 6.64 22.98
N PRO A 153 -12.92 5.66 23.46
CA PRO A 153 -12.54 4.25 23.36
C PRO A 153 -12.55 3.69 21.93
N SER A 154 -13.45 4.19 21.08
CA SER A 154 -13.51 3.81 19.66
C SER A 154 -12.22 4.12 18.88
N LEU A 155 -11.48 5.16 19.29
CA LEU A 155 -10.25 5.58 18.62
C LEU A 155 -9.09 4.60 18.80
N ALA A 156 -9.20 3.73 19.80
CA ALA A 156 -8.22 2.70 20.12
C ALA A 156 -8.49 1.36 19.39
N GLY A 157 -9.63 1.25 18.69
CA GLY A 157 -10.00 0.09 17.88
C GLY A 157 -10.15 -1.21 18.69
N ASP A 158 -10.04 -2.36 18.01
CA ASP A 158 -10.13 -3.69 18.64
C ASP A 158 -8.77 -4.14 19.26
N VAL A 159 -7.95 -3.17 19.70
CA VAL A 159 -6.58 -3.40 20.20
C VAL A 159 -6.54 -3.25 21.72
N THR A 160 -7.12 -2.17 22.24
CA THR A 160 -7.36 -1.96 23.67
C THR A 160 -8.46 -0.92 23.76
N PHE A 161 -9.35 -0.97 24.75
CA PHE A 161 -10.40 0.04 24.84
C PHE A 161 -9.84 1.43 25.09
N CYS A 162 -8.68 1.54 25.73
CA CYS A 162 -8.08 2.81 26.11
C CYS A 162 -6.56 2.77 25.84
N ALA A 163 -6.13 3.13 24.61
CA ALA A 163 -4.78 2.91 24.08
C ALA A 163 -3.63 3.73 24.71
N MET A 164 -3.45 3.64 26.02
CA MET A 164 -2.43 4.38 26.75
C MET A 164 -1.01 3.97 26.35
N ASN A 165 -0.15 4.96 26.10
CA ASN A 165 1.28 4.81 25.83
C ASN A 165 1.65 3.90 24.65
N SER A 166 0.68 3.56 23.79
CA SER A 166 0.93 3.13 22.42
C SER A 166 1.65 4.25 21.65
N ARG A 167 2.26 3.95 20.51
CA ARG A 167 3.07 4.93 19.77
C ARG A 167 2.82 4.89 18.27
N VAL A 168 2.95 6.06 17.65
CA VAL A 168 3.01 6.20 16.20
C VAL A 168 4.35 6.78 15.82
N GLY A 169 5.04 6.11 14.91
CA GLY A 169 6.17 6.63 14.16
C GLY A 169 5.72 7.22 12.85
N ARG A 170 6.38 8.28 12.40
CA ARG A 170 6.17 8.87 11.08
C ARG A 170 7.49 9.21 10.41
N VAL A 171 7.65 8.74 9.18
CA VAL A 171 8.78 9.11 8.32
C VAL A 171 8.24 9.61 6.99
N ALA A 172 8.54 10.86 6.64
CA ALA A 172 8.12 11.47 5.38
C ALA A 172 9.33 11.71 4.48
N ARG A 173 9.18 11.39 3.19
CA ARG A 173 10.17 11.63 2.13
C ARG A 173 9.44 12.21 0.91
N GLY A 174 9.45 13.52 0.78
CA GLY A 174 8.67 14.22 -0.24
C GLY A 174 7.17 13.92 -0.09
N HIS A 175 6.58 13.32 -1.13
CA HIS A 175 5.17 12.96 -1.21
C HIS A 175 4.84 11.55 -0.68
N VAL A 176 5.86 10.81 -0.24
CA VAL A 176 5.70 9.47 0.35
C VAL A 176 5.83 9.56 1.85
N GLN A 177 4.92 8.92 2.56
CA GLN A 177 4.89 8.89 4.01
C GLN A 177 4.71 7.48 4.51
N TRP A 178 5.44 7.16 5.57
CA TRP A 178 5.36 5.89 6.29
C TRP A 178 4.92 6.15 7.72
N LEU A 179 3.88 5.45 8.15
CA LEU A 179 3.35 5.43 9.51
C LEU A 179 3.64 4.06 10.12
N PHE A 180 4.13 4.06 11.37
CA PHE A 180 4.49 2.86 12.11
C PHE A 180 3.70 2.81 13.40
N LEU A 181 2.87 1.80 13.58
CA LEU A 181 1.93 1.69 14.69
C LEU A 181 2.44 0.65 15.68
N CYS A 182 2.91 1.11 16.83
CA CYS A 182 3.39 0.25 17.91
C CYS A 182 2.42 0.30 19.08
N ARG A 183 1.48 -0.65 19.12
CA ARG A 183 0.31 -0.58 20.00
C ARG A 183 0.45 -1.57 21.15
N LYS A 184 0.27 -1.05 22.36
CA LYS A 184 0.10 -1.84 23.58
C LYS A 184 -1.32 -2.38 23.61
N SER A 185 -1.43 -3.64 23.97
CA SER A 185 -2.67 -4.41 24.09
C SER A 185 -2.45 -5.60 25.01
N SER A 186 -3.51 -6.03 25.68
CA SER A 186 -3.62 -7.18 26.57
C SER A 186 -4.70 -8.15 26.06
N GLU A 187 -4.78 -9.36 26.61
CA GLU A 187 -5.84 -10.32 26.23
C GLU A 187 -7.24 -9.83 26.60
N SER A 188 -7.37 -9.11 27.71
CA SER A 188 -8.62 -8.50 28.16
C SER A 188 -8.97 -7.22 27.40
N LEU A 189 -8.03 -6.64 26.65
CA LEU A 189 -8.07 -5.30 26.04
C LEU A 189 -8.13 -4.15 27.07
N GLU A 190 -8.09 -4.46 28.37
CA GLU A 190 -8.11 -3.52 29.49
C GLU A 190 -6.71 -3.03 29.86
N ILE A 191 -6.65 -1.87 30.52
CA ILE A 191 -5.41 -1.33 31.08
C ILE A 191 -5.27 -1.79 32.53
N GLU A 192 -4.09 -2.32 32.86
CA GLU A 192 -3.72 -2.71 34.22
C GLU A 192 -2.70 -1.72 34.80
N ALA A 193 -2.67 -1.57 36.12
CA ALA A 193 -1.71 -0.71 36.81
C ALA A 193 -0.33 -1.40 36.95
N ASP A 194 0.20 -1.88 35.82
CA ASP A 194 1.46 -2.60 35.76
C ASP A 194 2.50 -1.90 34.86
N SER A 195 3.78 -2.25 35.04
CA SER A 195 4.90 -1.62 34.35
C SER A 195 4.77 -1.59 32.82
N TYR A 196 4.11 -2.58 32.21
CA TYR A 196 3.86 -2.68 30.76
C TYR A 196 3.20 -1.42 30.22
N TRP A 197 2.29 -0.81 30.97
CA TRP A 197 1.54 0.36 30.51
C TRP A 197 2.28 1.68 30.73
N THR A 198 3.44 1.68 31.38
CA THR A 198 4.24 2.90 31.58
C THR A 198 4.81 3.43 30.27
N LYS A 199 5.07 4.74 30.20
CA LYS A 199 5.67 5.40 29.03
C LYS A 199 7.10 4.90 28.73
N THR A 200 7.79 4.45 29.77
CA THR A 200 9.17 3.96 29.75
C THR A 200 9.30 2.50 29.34
N ASP A 201 8.27 1.67 29.58
CA ASP A 201 8.30 0.28 29.16
C ASP A 201 8.18 0.18 27.63
N PRO A 202 9.19 -0.41 26.96
CA PRO A 202 9.27 -0.38 25.52
C PRO A 202 8.49 -1.50 24.81
N ARG A 203 7.91 -2.41 25.57
CA ARG A 203 7.20 -3.58 25.05
C ARG A 203 5.83 -3.19 24.50
N PHE A 204 5.41 -3.87 23.47
CA PHE A 204 4.07 -3.73 22.88
C PHE A 204 3.70 -5.03 22.14
N SER A 205 2.42 -5.24 21.80
CA SER A 205 1.95 -6.54 21.30
C SER A 205 1.41 -6.51 19.86
N ARG A 206 1.26 -5.33 19.26
CA ARG A 206 0.77 -5.18 17.88
C ARG A 206 1.61 -4.16 17.10
N TYR A 207 2.15 -4.60 15.96
CA TYR A 207 2.93 -3.77 15.03
C TYR A 207 2.23 -3.67 13.67
N SER A 208 2.17 -2.49 13.08
CA SER A 208 1.78 -2.29 11.67
C SER A 208 2.64 -1.20 11.01
N ALA A 209 2.79 -1.28 9.68
CA ALA A 209 3.48 -0.29 8.88
C ALA A 209 2.66 0.07 7.64
N ILE A 210 2.50 1.37 7.38
CA ILE A 210 1.60 1.90 6.36
C ILE A 210 2.33 2.93 5.53
N GLY A 211 2.43 2.69 4.23
CA GLY A 211 3.01 3.60 3.25
C GLY A 211 1.92 4.24 2.43
N PHE A 212 1.98 5.55 2.19
CA PHE A 212 1.08 6.21 1.25
C PHE A 212 1.77 7.31 0.47
N ASN A 213 1.30 7.51 -0.76
CA ASN A 213 1.66 8.63 -1.60
C ASN A 213 0.49 9.61 -1.63
N ASP A 214 0.79 10.83 -1.20
CA ASP A 214 -0.22 11.83 -0.94
C ASP A 214 -0.68 12.64 -2.16
N VAL A 215 -0.08 12.37 -3.33
CA VAL A 215 -0.48 12.92 -4.63
C VAL A 215 -1.29 11.90 -5.41
N THR A 216 -0.93 10.62 -5.30
CA THR A 216 -1.52 9.56 -6.12
C THR A 216 -2.60 8.78 -5.37
N GLY A 217 -2.57 8.73 -4.04
CA GLY A 217 -3.42 7.84 -3.25
C GLY A 217 -2.95 6.39 -3.28
N GLU A 218 -1.76 6.10 -3.81
CA GLU A 218 -1.14 4.78 -3.70
C GLU A 218 -0.86 4.47 -2.22
N ILE A 219 -1.19 3.25 -1.80
CA ILE A 219 -1.13 2.82 -0.40
C ILE A 219 -0.60 1.39 -0.28
N ALA A 220 0.16 1.15 0.78
CA ALA A 220 0.77 -0.13 1.12
C ALA A 220 0.56 -0.40 2.62
N PHE A 221 0.21 -1.64 2.98
CA PHE A 221 -0.08 -2.04 4.36
C PHE A 221 0.64 -3.34 4.74
N LEU A 222 1.15 -3.38 5.96
CA LEU A 222 1.81 -4.54 6.56
C LEU A 222 1.49 -4.65 8.04
N ASP A 223 1.41 -5.89 8.51
CA ASP A 223 1.35 -6.21 9.94
C ASP A 223 2.56 -7.01 10.39
N GLY A 224 2.95 -6.80 11.64
CA GLY A 224 3.81 -7.75 12.35
C GLY A 224 3.07 -9.06 12.61
N ARG A 225 3.79 -10.17 12.72
CA ARG A 225 3.16 -11.47 12.97
C ARG A 225 2.38 -11.48 14.28
N LYS A 226 1.19 -12.08 14.24
CA LYS A 226 0.27 -12.17 15.39
C LYS A 226 0.69 -13.20 16.43
N ASP A 227 1.48 -14.20 16.05
CA ASP A 227 2.02 -15.22 16.94
C ASP A 227 3.25 -14.75 17.74
N ARG A 228 3.80 -13.58 17.38
CA ARG A 228 4.80 -12.90 18.19
C ARG A 228 4.11 -12.24 19.37
N SER A 229 4.38 -12.73 20.57
CA SER A 229 3.73 -12.26 21.80
C SER A 229 4.14 -10.84 22.21
N VAL A 230 5.38 -10.43 21.91
CA VAL A 230 5.92 -9.11 22.29
C VAL A 230 6.91 -8.54 21.26
N PHE A 231 6.75 -7.26 20.96
CA PHE A 231 7.66 -6.40 20.21
C PHE A 231 8.32 -5.38 21.15
N ASP A 232 9.41 -4.75 20.71
CA ASP A 232 10.17 -3.78 21.50
C ASP A 232 10.63 -2.61 20.61
N TRP A 233 10.16 -1.40 20.91
CA TRP A 233 10.45 -0.22 20.08
C TRP A 233 11.81 0.45 20.35
N ARG A 234 12.63 -0.11 21.25
CA ARG A 234 14.05 0.28 21.37
C ARG A 234 14.83 -0.16 20.14
N GLY A 235 14.43 -1.28 19.56
CA GLY A 235 14.93 -1.76 18.28
C GLY A 235 14.27 -1.05 17.11
N ARG A 236 14.95 -1.06 15.96
CA ARG A 236 14.34 -0.72 14.67
C ARG A 236 13.76 -1.98 14.04
N PHE A 237 12.71 -1.80 13.25
CA PHE A 237 12.08 -2.88 12.51
C PHE A 237 12.52 -2.82 11.05
N PRO A 238 13.12 -3.87 10.47
CA PRO A 238 13.55 -3.85 9.08
C PRO A 238 12.32 -3.66 8.18
N PRO A 239 12.46 -2.95 7.04
CA PRO A 239 11.42 -2.95 6.04
C PRO A 239 11.26 -4.35 5.39
N PRO A 240 10.06 -4.84 5.02
CA PRO A 240 9.88 -5.89 4.02
C PRO A 240 10.80 -5.70 2.83
N GLY A 241 11.41 -6.80 2.40
CA GLY A 241 12.42 -6.78 1.33
C GLY A 241 13.79 -6.26 1.78
N GLY A 242 14.00 -5.95 3.07
CA GLY A 242 15.28 -5.44 3.60
C GLY A 242 15.57 -4.01 3.12
N ALA A 243 16.72 -3.44 3.52
CA ALA A 243 17.07 -2.06 3.14
C ALA A 243 17.37 -1.94 1.63
N SER A 244 17.76 -3.03 0.99
CA SER A 244 17.94 -3.17 -0.46
C SER A 244 17.69 -4.62 -0.91
N TYR A 245 17.63 -4.86 -2.22
CA TYR A 245 17.48 -6.22 -2.76
C TYR A 245 18.60 -7.20 -2.35
N GLY A 246 19.82 -6.69 -2.13
CA GLY A 246 20.98 -7.50 -1.71
C GLY A 246 21.13 -7.68 -0.20
N ASP A 247 20.23 -7.09 0.60
CA ASP A 247 20.29 -7.15 2.05
C ASP A 247 19.67 -8.45 2.59
N PHE A 248 20.36 -9.58 2.37
CA PHE A 248 19.86 -10.90 2.73
C PHE A 248 19.53 -11.04 4.23
N VAL A 249 20.29 -10.36 5.09
CA VAL A 249 20.10 -10.41 6.54
C VAL A 249 18.81 -9.69 6.93
N ALA A 250 18.61 -8.44 6.49
CA ALA A 250 17.38 -7.72 6.83
C ALA A 250 16.15 -8.31 6.12
N ARG A 251 16.32 -8.87 4.92
CA ARG A 251 15.26 -9.61 4.21
C ARG A 251 14.74 -10.77 5.04
N ARG A 252 15.64 -11.63 5.53
CA ARG A 252 15.25 -12.75 6.42
C ARG A 252 14.61 -12.24 7.71
N ALA A 253 15.18 -11.21 8.33
CA ALA A 253 14.61 -10.62 9.54
C ALA A 253 13.21 -10.03 9.31
N ALA A 254 12.94 -9.49 8.12
CA ALA A 254 11.61 -9.02 7.76
C ALA A 254 10.62 -10.20 7.55
N GLU A 255 11.04 -11.28 6.90
CA GLU A 255 10.22 -12.49 6.74
C GLU A 255 9.78 -13.08 8.09
N ASP A 256 10.64 -13.02 9.12
CA ASP A 256 10.30 -13.46 10.48
C ASP A 256 9.41 -12.45 11.24
N LEU A 257 9.44 -11.17 10.86
CA LEU A 257 8.74 -10.09 11.55
C LEU A 257 7.31 -9.88 11.05
N TYR A 258 7.08 -9.93 9.73
CA TYR A 258 5.80 -9.54 9.11
C TYR A 258 4.89 -10.74 8.80
N ASP A 259 3.57 -10.51 8.85
CA ASP A 259 2.56 -11.50 8.49
C ASP A 259 2.38 -11.58 6.97
N GLY A 260 3.02 -12.58 6.35
CA GLY A 260 2.86 -12.86 4.92
C GLY A 260 1.49 -13.44 4.53
N GLY A 261 0.63 -13.76 5.50
CA GLY A 261 -0.70 -14.33 5.27
C GLY A 261 -1.78 -13.29 4.93
N ALA A 262 -1.44 -12.00 4.88
CA ALA A 262 -2.37 -10.92 4.54
C ALA A 262 -3.68 -10.94 5.37
N LYS A 263 -3.59 -11.31 6.65
CA LYS A 263 -4.77 -11.57 7.51
C LYS A 263 -5.64 -10.33 7.79
N VAL A 264 -5.15 -9.13 7.52
CA VAL A 264 -5.87 -7.88 7.77
C VAL A 264 -6.35 -7.29 6.47
N ASP A 265 -7.61 -6.90 6.44
CA ASP A 265 -8.22 -6.26 5.29
C ASP A 265 -8.01 -4.72 5.35
N CYS A 266 -7.45 -4.14 4.27
CA CYS A 266 -7.16 -2.72 4.07
C CYS A 266 -8.44 -1.92 4.20
N VAL A 267 -9.58 -2.52 3.88
CA VAL A 267 -10.87 -1.88 4.06
C VAL A 267 -11.17 -1.61 5.55
N LEU A 268 -10.71 -2.46 6.48
CA LEU A 268 -10.87 -2.24 7.92
C LEU A 268 -10.01 -1.09 8.44
N CYS A 269 -9.00 -0.77 7.65
CA CYS A 269 -7.88 0.06 7.98
C CYS A 269 -8.05 1.49 7.43
N HIS A 270 -9.03 1.76 6.57
CA HIS A 270 -9.17 3.07 5.92
C HIS A 270 -10.57 3.67 6.04
N ASP A 271 -10.60 4.94 6.44
CA ASP A 271 -11.77 5.82 6.38
C ASP A 271 -11.39 7.12 5.64
N ASN A 272 -12.28 7.63 4.79
CA ASN A 272 -11.98 8.72 3.86
C ASN A 272 -12.37 10.09 4.44
N LYS A 273 -11.63 10.54 5.45
CA LYS A 273 -11.95 11.81 6.13
C LYS A 273 -11.55 13.03 5.28
N LYS A 274 -12.48 13.97 5.13
CA LYS A 274 -12.31 15.25 4.43
C LYS A 274 -11.80 16.31 5.44
N PRO A 275 -10.66 16.08 6.11
CA PRO A 275 -9.48 16.74 5.58
C PRO A 275 -8.14 16.03 5.87
N THR A 276 -8.08 14.69 5.91
CA THR A 276 -6.86 13.91 6.17
C THR A 276 -7.10 12.44 5.87
N ILE A 277 -6.25 11.80 5.05
CA ILE A 277 -6.13 10.32 4.99
C ILE A 277 -5.97 9.85 6.44
N ILE A 278 -6.94 9.09 6.97
CA ILE A 278 -6.80 8.51 8.30
C ILE A 278 -6.32 7.07 8.16
N ASP A 279 -5.26 6.88 8.92
CA ASP A 279 -4.39 5.75 9.17
C ASP A 279 -5.16 4.54 9.74
N PRO A 280 -4.76 3.32 9.37
CA PRO A 280 -5.22 2.06 9.95
C PRO A 280 -5.16 2.00 11.47
N HIS A 281 -6.28 1.59 12.07
CA HIS A 281 -6.43 1.22 13.50
C HIS A 281 -6.00 2.21 14.57
N MET A 282 -5.80 3.47 14.20
CA MET A 282 -6.05 4.58 15.10
C MET A 282 -6.93 5.53 14.32
N GLN A 283 -8.19 5.66 14.72
CA GLN A 283 -9.13 6.65 14.15
C GLN A 283 -8.70 8.10 14.49
N GLN A 284 -7.42 8.29 14.79
CA GLN A 284 -6.78 9.47 15.31
C GLN A 284 -6.50 10.45 14.19
N ALA A 285 -7.39 11.42 14.07
CA ALA A 285 -7.08 12.76 14.56
C ALA A 285 -8.28 13.67 14.33
N ARG A 286 -8.37 14.69 15.19
CA ARG A 286 -9.28 15.84 15.09
C ARG A 286 -10.74 15.58 15.43
N VAL A 287 -11.00 14.72 16.41
CA VAL A 287 -12.22 14.88 17.21
C VAL A 287 -12.19 16.30 17.74
N GLY A 288 -13.30 17.04 17.59
CA GLY A 288 -13.29 18.46 17.90
C GLY A 288 -12.76 18.71 19.32
N PHE A 289 -11.91 19.72 19.44
CA PHE A 289 -11.56 20.27 20.74
C PHE A 289 -12.14 21.68 20.79
N PHE A 290 -12.35 22.21 21.98
CA PHE A 290 -13.05 23.49 22.13
C PHE A 290 -12.33 24.65 21.40
N GLU A 291 -11.00 24.54 21.20
CA GLU A 291 -10.18 25.49 20.42
C GLU A 291 -9.62 24.90 19.11
N GLY A 292 -10.16 23.77 18.64
CA GLY A 292 -9.73 23.11 17.41
C GLY A 292 -8.29 22.59 17.47
N ARG A 293 -7.53 22.70 16.37
CA ARG A 293 -6.16 22.14 16.24
C ARG A 293 -5.10 22.74 17.18
N HIS A 294 -5.44 23.83 17.87
CA HIS A 294 -4.55 24.56 18.77
C HIS A 294 -4.90 24.31 20.24
N ASP A 295 -5.90 23.49 20.53
CA ASP A 295 -6.33 23.22 21.89
C ASP A 295 -5.23 22.47 22.67
N PRO A 296 -4.74 23.02 23.79
CA PRO A 296 -3.70 22.37 24.60
C PRO A 296 -4.18 21.05 25.25
N ARG A 297 -5.50 20.82 25.30
CA ARG A 297 -6.12 19.59 25.84
C ARG A 297 -6.10 18.41 24.88
N ALA A 298 -5.50 18.57 23.70
CA ALA A 298 -5.60 17.62 22.62
C ALA A 298 -4.63 16.43 22.79
N VAL A 299 -4.74 15.71 23.92
CA VAL A 299 -3.83 14.63 24.35
C VAL A 299 -3.97 13.40 23.45
N PHE A 300 -5.19 13.12 22.96
CA PHE A 300 -5.46 12.14 21.91
C PHE A 300 -5.31 12.69 20.47
N SER A 301 -5.06 14.00 20.31
CA SER A 301 -4.89 14.59 18.98
C SER A 301 -3.47 14.42 18.51
N MET A 302 -3.31 13.64 17.45
CA MET A 302 -2.07 13.61 16.68
C MET A 302 -1.84 14.91 15.88
N SER A 303 -2.67 15.95 16.09
CA SER A 303 -2.53 17.36 15.68
C SER A 303 -1.72 17.57 14.38
N ASN A 304 -0.57 18.24 14.44
CA ASN A 304 0.32 18.48 13.29
C ASN A 304 1.28 17.31 13.01
N PHE A 305 1.28 16.28 13.86
CA PHE A 305 2.16 15.12 13.66
C PHE A 305 1.71 14.30 12.46
N LEU A 306 0.39 14.13 12.27
CA LEU A 306 -0.18 13.59 11.04
C LEU A 306 -0.37 14.71 10.00
N PRO A 307 -0.18 14.42 8.70
CA PRO A 307 -0.28 15.43 7.65
C PRO A 307 -1.70 15.98 7.54
N GLY A 308 -1.87 17.30 7.64
CA GLY A 308 -3.16 17.99 7.54
C GLY A 308 -3.71 18.15 6.12
N ARG A 309 -3.83 17.05 5.36
CA ARG A 309 -4.19 17.07 3.93
C ARG A 309 -5.65 16.83 3.64
N ILE A 310 -6.30 17.78 2.98
CA ILE A 310 -7.66 17.61 2.48
C ILE A 310 -7.74 16.39 1.56
N ALA A 311 -8.52 15.37 1.95
CA ALA A 311 -8.79 14.23 1.10
C ALA A 311 -9.43 14.70 -0.20
N ARG A 312 -8.82 14.31 -1.31
CA ARG A 312 -9.31 14.57 -2.66
C ARG A 312 -10.30 13.48 -3.01
N GLN A 313 -11.59 13.81 -3.03
CA GLN A 313 -12.68 12.89 -3.37
C GLN A 313 -12.60 12.35 -4.81
N ASP A 314 -11.72 12.92 -5.62
CA ASP A 314 -11.36 12.51 -6.96
C ASP A 314 -10.13 11.57 -7.01
N LEU A 315 -9.49 11.28 -5.87
CA LEU A 315 -8.31 10.42 -5.77
C LEU A 315 -8.57 9.20 -4.87
N PRO A 316 -9.30 8.18 -5.37
CA PRO A 316 -9.43 6.89 -4.68
C PRO A 316 -8.07 6.22 -4.45
N PHE A 317 -8.04 5.30 -3.48
CA PHE A 317 -6.82 4.62 -3.08
C PHE A 317 -6.37 3.59 -4.13
N ARG A 318 -5.08 3.29 -4.16
CA ARG A 318 -4.51 2.21 -4.98
C ARG A 318 -3.65 1.31 -4.12
N VAL A 319 -4.08 0.07 -3.93
CA VAL A 319 -3.40 -0.87 -3.05
C VAL A 319 -2.21 -1.49 -3.78
N ILE A 320 -1.02 -1.29 -3.24
CA ILE A 320 0.23 -1.89 -3.71
C ILE A 320 0.50 -3.16 -2.91
N GLY A 321 0.82 -4.23 -3.61
CA GLY A 321 1.06 -5.56 -3.06
C GLY A 321 0.21 -6.59 -3.80
N SER A 322 0.78 -7.26 -4.81
CA SER A 322 0.01 -8.11 -5.72
C SER A 322 -0.62 -9.31 -5.01
N GLY A 323 0.10 -9.92 -4.06
CA GLY A 323 -0.43 -11.02 -3.25
C GLY A 323 -1.57 -10.57 -2.35
N TYR A 324 -1.43 -9.39 -1.74
CA TYR A 324 -2.45 -8.79 -0.89
C TYR A 324 -3.72 -8.47 -1.69
N ALA A 325 -3.57 -7.72 -2.79
CA ALA A 325 -4.68 -7.29 -3.64
C ALA A 325 -5.39 -8.48 -4.32
N ALA A 326 -4.69 -9.59 -4.56
CA ALA A 326 -5.29 -10.83 -5.03
C ALA A 326 -6.16 -11.50 -3.96
N VAL A 327 -5.66 -11.64 -2.74
CA VAL A 327 -6.41 -12.26 -1.62
C VAL A 327 -7.67 -11.46 -1.29
N HIS A 328 -7.60 -10.13 -1.34
CA HIS A 328 -8.70 -9.23 -0.97
C HIS A 328 -9.45 -8.63 -2.17
N ALA A 329 -9.32 -9.22 -3.36
CA ALA A 329 -9.84 -8.62 -4.60
C ALA A 329 -11.34 -8.28 -4.53
N GLY A 330 -12.16 -9.20 -4.01
CA GLY A 330 -13.60 -8.98 -3.85
C GLY A 330 -13.90 -7.80 -2.92
N THR A 331 -13.28 -7.77 -1.73
CA THR A 331 -13.54 -6.69 -0.76
C THR A 331 -13.04 -5.33 -1.25
N LEU A 332 -11.90 -5.28 -1.95
CA LEU A 332 -11.39 -4.05 -2.54
C LEU A 332 -12.30 -3.53 -3.66
N LEU A 333 -12.87 -4.40 -4.48
CA LEU A 333 -13.82 -4.03 -5.54
C LEU A 333 -15.15 -3.51 -5.00
N ASP A 334 -15.64 -4.11 -3.91
CA ASP A 334 -16.93 -3.74 -3.31
C ASP A 334 -16.84 -2.52 -2.38
N ALA A 335 -15.64 -2.14 -1.96
CA ALA A 335 -15.41 -0.98 -1.10
C ALA A 335 -15.78 0.34 -1.79
N ARG A 336 -16.65 1.12 -1.14
CA ARG A 336 -17.16 2.39 -1.67
C ARG A 336 -17.04 3.50 -0.65
N SER A 337 -16.90 4.72 -1.15
CA SER A 337 -17.12 5.93 -0.38
C SER A 337 -18.53 6.48 -0.67
N ILE A 338 -19.13 7.14 0.32
CA ILE A 338 -20.42 7.81 0.22
C ILE A 338 -20.28 9.32 0.44
N LEU A 339 -21.07 10.08 -0.31
CA LEU A 339 -21.17 11.53 -0.18
C LEU A 339 -22.62 11.95 -0.39
N ILE A 340 -23.28 12.33 0.69
CA ILE A 340 -24.68 12.76 0.66
C ILE A 340 -24.72 14.29 0.62
N ASP A 341 -25.15 14.88 -0.50
CA ASP A 341 -25.24 16.33 -0.64
C ASP A 341 -26.12 16.97 0.45
N GLY A 342 -25.64 18.05 1.06
CA GLY A 342 -26.34 18.77 2.12
C GLY A 342 -26.42 18.03 3.46
N HIS A 343 -25.92 16.79 3.55
CA HIS A 343 -25.93 16.04 4.80
C HIS A 343 -24.84 16.57 5.75
N PRO A 344 -25.12 16.74 7.06
CA PRO A 344 -24.16 17.28 8.01
C PRO A 344 -22.81 16.55 7.97
N CYS A 345 -22.81 15.21 8.04
CA CYS A 345 -21.55 14.43 8.00
C CYS A 345 -20.70 14.63 6.73
N SER A 346 -21.32 14.94 5.59
CA SER A 346 -20.63 15.14 4.31
C SER A 346 -19.80 16.42 4.23
N GLY A 347 -20.03 17.38 5.14
CA GLY A 347 -19.27 18.62 5.23
C GLY A 347 -17.83 18.42 5.71
N CYS A 348 -17.58 17.37 6.48
CA CYS A 348 -16.27 17.07 7.07
C CYS A 348 -15.67 15.72 6.63
N HIS A 349 -16.49 14.76 6.17
CA HIS A 349 -16.02 13.41 5.80
C HIS A 349 -16.74 12.89 4.56
N SER A 350 -16.02 12.15 3.71
CA SER A 350 -16.66 11.15 2.84
C SER A 350 -16.60 9.82 3.59
N LEU A 351 -17.73 9.28 4.03
CA LEU A 351 -17.68 8.05 4.81
C LEU A 351 -17.40 6.86 3.90
N THR A 352 -16.67 5.86 4.37
CA THR A 352 -16.52 4.57 3.66
C THR A 352 -17.60 3.59 4.09
N SER A 353 -18.14 2.76 3.19
CA SER A 353 -19.22 1.78 3.47
C SER A 353 -18.74 0.53 4.24
N LEU A 354 -17.54 0.58 4.80
CA LEU A 354 -16.82 -0.54 5.39
C LEU A 354 -17.16 -0.68 6.88
N GLU A 355 -16.69 -1.74 7.54
CA GLU A 355 -16.95 -1.96 8.98
C GLU A 355 -16.57 -0.75 9.83
N SER A 356 -15.48 -0.06 9.45
CA SER A 356 -15.05 1.21 10.04
C SER A 356 -16.14 2.27 9.92
N GLY A 357 -16.60 2.63 8.72
CA GLY A 357 -17.64 3.67 8.56
C GLY A 357 -19.01 3.30 9.14
N ARG A 358 -19.42 2.02 9.08
CA ARG A 358 -20.69 1.54 9.68
C ARG A 358 -20.69 1.69 11.20
N ARG A 359 -19.58 1.34 11.86
CA ARG A 359 -19.43 1.44 13.32
C ARG A 359 -19.14 2.87 13.77
N PHE A 360 -18.26 3.55 13.04
CA PHE A 360 -17.76 4.86 13.39
C PHE A 360 -18.81 5.95 13.24
N ALA A 361 -19.61 5.92 12.17
CA ALA A 361 -20.72 6.86 12.01
C ALA A 361 -21.73 6.73 13.14
N ALA A 362 -22.02 5.50 13.58
CA ALA A 362 -22.90 5.23 14.71
C ALA A 362 -22.34 5.76 16.03
N ASP A 363 -21.09 5.42 16.37
CA ASP A 363 -20.43 5.92 17.58
C ASP A 363 -20.31 7.45 17.58
N ALA A 364 -19.89 8.02 16.46
CA ALA A 364 -19.66 9.45 16.34
C ALA A 364 -20.95 10.27 16.32
N THR A 365 -22.08 9.69 15.92
CA THR A 365 -23.41 10.35 15.99
C THR A 365 -24.17 10.01 17.27
N GLY A 366 -23.68 9.04 18.05
CA GLY A 366 -24.39 8.51 19.21
C GLY A 366 -25.68 7.77 18.84
N LYS A 367 -25.80 7.28 17.61
CA LYS A 367 -27.00 6.59 17.09
C LYS A 367 -26.71 5.11 16.87
N THR A 368 -27.74 4.28 17.00
CA THR A 368 -27.63 2.84 16.79
C THR A 368 -27.73 2.49 15.29
N PRO A 369 -26.86 1.63 14.74
CA PRO A 369 -26.96 1.14 13.36
C PRO A 369 -28.35 0.59 13.04
N VAL A 370 -28.90 0.96 11.87
CA VAL A 370 -30.23 0.54 11.42
C VAL A 370 -30.27 0.18 9.93
N ILE A 371 -30.96 -0.92 9.62
CA ILE A 371 -31.33 -1.32 8.25
C ILE A 371 -32.81 -1.72 8.31
N PRO A 372 -33.73 -0.95 7.70
CA PRO A 372 -35.11 -1.36 7.55
C PRO A 372 -35.22 -2.64 6.71
N ASN A 373 -36.07 -3.58 7.12
CA ASN A 373 -36.33 -4.82 6.39
C ASN A 373 -35.06 -5.61 6.03
N ALA A 374 -34.11 -5.69 6.97
CA ALA A 374 -32.84 -6.38 6.78
C ALA A 374 -33.04 -7.87 6.44
N THR A 375 -32.24 -8.39 5.51
CA THR A 375 -32.13 -9.84 5.28
C THR A 375 -31.56 -10.54 6.53
N ALA A 376 -31.63 -11.87 6.57
CA ALA A 376 -31.05 -12.64 7.68
C ALA A 376 -29.55 -12.36 7.86
N MET A 377 -28.78 -12.34 6.77
CA MET A 377 -27.36 -11.98 6.80
C MET A 377 -27.12 -10.54 7.27
N GLN A 378 -27.90 -9.59 6.76
CA GLN A 378 -27.79 -8.19 7.20
C GLN A 378 -28.13 -8.02 8.67
N SER A 379 -29.13 -8.77 9.17
CA SER A 379 -29.50 -8.77 10.59
C SER A 379 -28.38 -9.29 11.48
N ALA A 380 -27.69 -10.36 11.06
CA ALA A 380 -26.53 -10.89 11.78
C ALA A 380 -25.37 -9.89 11.80
N ALA A 381 -25.04 -9.27 10.66
CA ALA A 381 -24.00 -8.25 10.58
C ALA A 381 -24.36 -7.00 11.41
N LEU A 382 -25.63 -6.57 11.37
CA LEU A 382 -26.14 -5.46 12.15
C LEU A 382 -26.05 -5.74 13.66
N PHE A 383 -26.40 -6.97 14.07
CA PHE A 383 -26.27 -7.40 15.46
C PHE A 383 -24.82 -7.36 15.92
N ALA A 384 -23.88 -7.90 15.14
CA ALA A 384 -22.45 -7.86 15.47
C ALA A 384 -21.94 -6.42 15.66
N GLN A 385 -22.34 -5.49 14.78
CA GLN A 385 -21.96 -4.07 14.91
C GLN A 385 -22.60 -3.40 16.13
N LYS A 386 -23.86 -3.74 16.47
CA LYS A 386 -24.51 -3.25 17.69
C LYS A 386 -23.81 -3.75 18.95
N VAL A 387 -23.39 -5.02 18.98
CA VAL A 387 -22.61 -5.59 20.10
C VAL A 387 -21.28 -4.85 20.24
N ALA A 388 -20.54 -4.67 19.14
CA ALA A 388 -19.27 -3.94 19.17
C ALA A 388 -19.44 -2.48 19.62
N LEU A 389 -20.49 -1.80 19.15
CA LEU A 389 -20.81 -0.44 19.60
C LEU A 389 -21.19 -0.39 21.08
N GLY A 390 -21.95 -1.37 21.57
CA GLY A 390 -22.27 -1.50 22.99
C GLY A 390 -21.01 -1.67 23.84
N LEU A 391 -20.03 -2.46 23.38
CA LEU A 391 -18.72 -2.57 24.04
C LEU A 391 -18.00 -1.22 24.09
N VAL A 392 -17.94 -0.49 22.97
CA VAL A 392 -17.35 0.87 22.94
C VAL A 392 -18.05 1.81 23.92
N GLN A 393 -19.39 1.78 23.98
CA GLN A 393 -20.18 2.62 24.88
C GLN A 393 -19.94 2.26 26.36
N ASN A 394 -19.80 0.97 26.68
CA ASN A 394 -19.54 0.52 28.06
C ASN A 394 -18.19 1.01 28.62
N HIS A 395 -17.21 1.23 27.74
CA HIS A 395 -15.88 1.75 28.09
C HIS A 395 -15.75 3.26 27.88
N ARG A 396 -16.86 3.95 27.60
CA ARG A 396 -16.88 5.42 27.47
C ARG A 396 -17.22 6.06 28.80
N THR A 397 -16.55 7.15 29.16
CA THR A 397 -16.87 7.92 30.38
C THR A 397 -18.26 8.56 30.28
N GLU A 398 -18.90 8.74 31.42
CA GLU A 398 -20.17 9.47 31.51
C GLU A 398 -19.97 10.93 31.14
N TRP A 399 -18.86 11.52 31.58
CA TRP A 399 -18.44 12.88 31.22
C TRP A 399 -18.43 13.10 29.70
N ALA A 400 -17.85 12.16 28.94
CA ALA A 400 -17.77 12.25 27.49
C ALA A 400 -19.13 12.20 26.77
N SER A 401 -20.14 11.65 27.44
CA SER A 401 -21.48 11.39 26.91
C SER A 401 -22.53 12.38 27.42
N ALA A 402 -22.20 13.16 28.45
CA ALA A 402 -23.11 14.11 29.09
C ALA A 402 -23.46 15.32 28.21
N SER A 403 -24.52 16.04 28.55
CA SER A 403 -24.89 17.32 27.93
C SER A 403 -24.11 18.49 28.56
N GLY A 404 -23.73 19.49 27.75
CA GLY A 404 -23.01 20.69 28.21
C GLY A 404 -21.49 20.65 27.97
N ALA A 405 -20.75 21.46 28.74
CA ALA A 405 -19.29 21.53 28.65
C ALA A 405 -18.66 20.17 29.01
N GLY A 406 -17.84 19.60 28.12
CA GLY A 406 -17.23 18.27 28.30
C GLY A 406 -17.86 17.18 27.43
N ARG A 407 -18.99 17.47 26.78
CA ARG A 407 -19.55 16.61 25.73
C ARG A 407 -18.56 16.48 24.59
N ILE A 408 -18.00 15.30 24.42
CA ILE A 408 -17.29 14.97 23.19
C ILE A 408 -18.23 14.27 22.21
N SER A 409 -19.13 13.39 22.64
CA SER A 409 -20.07 12.67 21.73
C SER A 409 -21.41 13.41 21.52
N PRO A 410 -21.92 13.60 20.28
CA PRO A 410 -21.35 13.20 19.01
C PRO A 410 -20.15 14.07 18.66
N TRP A 411 -19.11 13.41 18.17
CA TRP A 411 -17.77 13.97 18.21
C TRP A 411 -17.23 14.36 16.82
N MET A 412 -18.01 14.07 15.77
CA MET A 412 -17.84 14.58 14.41
C MET A 412 -18.85 15.70 14.13
N THR A 413 -18.47 16.96 14.39
CA THR A 413 -19.36 18.11 14.18
C THR A 413 -19.01 18.88 12.90
N PRO A 414 -20.00 19.26 12.08
CA PRO A 414 -19.81 19.37 10.64
C PRO A 414 -19.62 20.79 10.10
N GLU A 415 -19.83 21.83 10.91
CA GLU A 415 -19.91 23.21 10.39
C GLU A 415 -18.61 24.03 10.56
N HIS A 416 -17.73 23.70 11.52
CA HIS A 416 -16.63 24.62 11.89
C HIS A 416 -15.27 23.96 12.17
N GLY A 417 -14.88 22.94 11.39
CA GLY A 417 -13.50 22.46 11.37
C GLY A 417 -12.99 21.90 12.70
N GLY A 418 -13.87 21.25 13.47
CA GLY A 418 -13.50 20.60 14.73
C GLY A 418 -13.59 21.48 15.98
N ASN A 419 -14.40 22.56 15.97
CA ASN A 419 -14.77 23.26 17.20
C ASN A 419 -16.10 22.70 17.75
N LEU A 420 -16.10 22.21 18.99
CA LEU A 420 -17.28 21.64 19.66
C LEU A 420 -18.35 22.66 20.08
N TRP A 421 -18.07 23.96 20.04
CA TRP A 421 -18.98 25.01 20.55
C TRP A 421 -19.85 25.68 19.48
N LYS A 422 -19.52 25.55 18.19
CA LYS A 422 -20.26 26.21 17.11
C LYS A 422 -21.01 25.19 16.27
N GLY A 423 -22.30 25.42 16.00
CA GLY A 423 -23.06 24.68 14.98
C GLY A 423 -23.32 23.20 15.27
N VAL A 424 -23.28 22.76 16.54
CA VAL A 424 -23.50 21.35 16.89
C VAL A 424 -24.99 21.01 16.87
N ARG A 425 -25.48 20.54 15.72
CA ARG A 425 -26.81 19.92 15.62
C ARG A 425 -26.67 18.39 15.62
N ALA A 426 -27.40 17.71 16.50
CA ALA A 426 -27.56 16.27 16.41
C ALA A 426 -28.30 15.90 15.11
N LEU A 427 -27.94 14.78 14.48
CA LEU A 427 -28.72 14.27 13.35
C LEU A 427 -30.13 13.92 13.82
N ASN A 428 -31.13 14.37 13.07
CA ASN A 428 -32.48 13.86 13.25
C ASN A 428 -32.59 12.41 12.73
N ASP A 429 -33.71 11.74 12.98
CA ASP A 429 -33.86 10.32 12.65
C ASP A 429 -33.89 10.04 11.14
N GLU A 430 -34.38 11.00 10.34
CA GLU A 430 -34.37 10.90 8.88
C GLU A 430 -32.95 11.00 8.32
N GLU A 431 -32.17 11.97 8.80
CA GLU A 431 -30.75 12.13 8.46
C GLU A 431 -29.96 10.88 8.84
N TRP A 432 -30.18 10.37 10.06
CA TRP A 432 -29.54 9.15 10.52
C TRP A 432 -29.92 7.94 9.66
N LEU A 433 -31.21 7.75 9.38
CA LEU A 433 -31.68 6.63 8.56
C LEU A 433 -31.04 6.68 7.17
N ARG A 434 -31.03 7.85 6.54
CA ARG A 434 -30.39 8.06 5.23
C ARG A 434 -28.90 7.75 5.27
N LEU A 435 -28.18 8.25 6.28
CA LEU A 435 -26.76 7.97 6.47
C LEU A 435 -26.49 6.47 6.66
N SER A 436 -27.28 5.82 7.50
CA SER A 436 -27.16 4.39 7.80
C SER A 436 -27.40 3.57 6.53
N LEU A 437 -28.48 3.82 5.80
CA LEU A 437 -28.75 3.14 4.52
C LEU A 437 -27.57 3.28 3.54
N CYS A 438 -27.02 4.48 3.37
CA CYS A 438 -25.85 4.68 2.53
C CYS A 438 -24.61 3.93 3.05
N ALA A 439 -24.32 3.97 4.35
CA ALA A 439 -23.17 3.30 4.96
C ALA A 439 -23.23 1.76 4.83
N TRP A 440 -24.44 1.21 4.75
CA TRP A 440 -24.68 -0.22 4.52
C TRP A 440 -24.81 -0.60 3.05
N GLY A 441 -24.64 0.35 2.11
CA GLY A 441 -24.73 0.09 0.67
C GLY A 441 -26.16 -0.11 0.16
N LEU A 442 -27.16 0.34 0.92
CA LEU A 442 -28.59 0.14 0.67
C LEU A 442 -29.33 1.40 0.22
N GLY A 443 -28.69 2.57 0.30
CA GLY A 443 -29.26 3.80 -0.27
C GLY A 443 -29.09 3.86 -1.80
N GLY A 444 -29.76 4.81 -2.44
CA GLY A 444 -29.80 5.02 -3.88
C GLY A 444 -28.77 6.00 -4.41
N SER A 445 -29.14 6.76 -5.46
CA SER A 445 -28.26 7.74 -6.11
C SER A 445 -27.85 8.89 -5.20
N GLU A 446 -28.62 9.14 -4.14
CA GLU A 446 -28.37 10.16 -3.13
C GLU A 446 -27.09 9.91 -2.31
N CYS A 447 -26.60 8.67 -2.28
CA CYS A 447 -25.37 8.30 -1.59
C CYS A 447 -24.11 8.63 -2.39
N ARG A 448 -24.25 8.91 -3.70
CA ARG A 448 -23.14 9.16 -4.64
C ARG A 448 -21.96 8.20 -4.47
N TYR A 449 -22.26 6.89 -4.45
CA TYR A 449 -21.23 5.88 -4.27
C TYR A 449 -20.09 6.06 -5.28
N ARG A 450 -18.86 6.06 -4.77
CA ARG A 450 -17.65 6.01 -5.60
C ARG A 450 -16.76 4.86 -5.15
N PRO A 451 -16.10 4.15 -6.07
CA PRO A 451 -15.10 3.15 -5.71
C PRO A 451 -14.09 3.75 -4.73
N LEU A 452 -13.82 3.05 -3.64
CA LEU A 452 -12.80 3.48 -2.68
C LEU A 452 -11.40 3.19 -3.20
N PHE A 453 -11.25 2.09 -3.93
CA PHE A 453 -10.01 1.70 -4.58
C PHE A 453 -10.16 1.75 -6.10
N THR A 454 -9.09 2.15 -6.77
CA THR A 454 -8.98 2.09 -8.22
C THR A 454 -7.75 1.32 -8.63
N GLN A 455 -7.66 1.04 -9.92
CA GLN A 455 -6.49 0.45 -10.54
C GLN A 455 -5.45 1.53 -10.86
N CYS A 456 -4.21 1.12 -11.00
CA CYS A 456 -3.12 1.92 -11.50
C CYS A 456 -3.44 2.56 -12.87
N PRO A 457 -2.95 3.78 -13.14
CA PRO A 457 -3.04 4.38 -14.45
C PRO A 457 -1.95 3.82 -15.38
N PRO A 458 -2.20 3.80 -16.71
CA PRO A 458 -1.15 3.58 -17.68
C PRO A 458 -0.15 4.75 -17.70
N PRO A 459 1.11 4.55 -18.16
CA PRO A 459 2.03 5.66 -18.35
C PRO A 459 1.48 6.73 -19.30
N GLY A 460 1.60 8.01 -18.92
CA GLY A 460 1.09 9.14 -19.70
C GLY A 460 -0.45 9.29 -19.73
N GLY A 461 -1.18 8.51 -18.93
CA GLY A 461 -2.64 8.60 -18.79
C GLY A 461 -3.09 8.59 -17.32
N GLY A 462 -4.39 8.79 -17.07
CA GLY A 462 -4.97 8.64 -15.72
C GLY A 462 -4.30 9.49 -14.62
N GLY A 463 -3.86 10.70 -14.97
CA GLY A 463 -3.16 11.63 -14.07
C GLY A 463 -1.62 11.50 -14.09
N ASP A 464 -1.07 10.52 -14.81
CA ASP A 464 0.34 10.50 -15.19
C ASP A 464 0.56 11.39 -16.42
N THR A 465 1.46 12.37 -16.30
CA THR A 465 1.75 13.34 -17.36
C THR A 465 3.13 13.13 -17.99
N PHE A 466 3.88 12.11 -17.56
CA PHE A 466 5.22 11.85 -18.08
C PHE A 466 5.16 11.04 -19.37
N VAL A 467 5.82 11.56 -20.41
CA VAL A 467 5.90 10.94 -21.74
C VAL A 467 7.36 10.85 -22.21
N PRO A 468 7.71 9.86 -23.06
CA PRO A 468 8.99 9.81 -23.75
C PRO A 468 9.28 11.06 -24.58
N THR A 469 10.56 11.42 -24.63
CA THR A 469 11.09 12.57 -25.38
C THR A 469 12.41 12.18 -26.05
N ASP A 470 12.92 13.04 -26.94
CA ASP A 470 14.22 12.87 -27.60
C ASP A 470 14.38 11.48 -28.28
N LEU A 471 13.34 11.01 -28.96
CA LEU A 471 13.39 9.74 -29.69
C LEU A 471 14.35 9.85 -30.88
N SER A 472 15.35 8.98 -30.95
CA SER A 472 16.33 8.93 -32.04
C SER A 472 16.67 7.51 -32.47
N ALA A 473 17.10 7.38 -33.73
CA ALA A 473 17.62 6.14 -34.31
C ALA A 473 18.93 6.45 -35.03
N ASP A 474 20.04 6.06 -34.42
CA ASP A 474 21.40 6.42 -34.81
C ASP A 474 22.21 5.19 -35.21
N VAL A 475 23.01 5.32 -36.27
CA VAL A 475 23.86 4.22 -36.75
C VAL A 475 25.23 4.34 -36.11
N LEU A 476 25.58 3.37 -35.28
CA LEU A 476 26.90 3.22 -34.68
C LEU A 476 27.72 2.23 -35.49
N SER A 477 29.00 2.56 -35.68
CA SER A 477 29.97 1.66 -36.29
C SER A 477 30.79 1.01 -35.17
N HIS A 478 30.59 -0.29 -34.91
CA HIS A 478 31.46 -1.01 -33.97
C HIS A 478 32.79 -1.35 -34.65
N LEU A 479 33.92 -1.06 -33.97
CA LEU A 479 35.24 -1.58 -34.37
C LEU A 479 35.20 -3.11 -34.29
N ALA A 480 35.45 -3.76 -35.43
CA ALA A 480 35.25 -5.19 -35.61
C ALA A 480 36.21 -6.04 -34.76
N THR A 481 35.67 -6.97 -33.97
CA THR A 481 36.41 -8.18 -33.58
C THR A 481 36.12 -9.28 -34.60
N LYS A 482 37.13 -9.62 -35.41
CA LYS A 482 37.33 -10.81 -36.28
C LYS A 482 36.20 -11.30 -37.23
N SER A 483 34.99 -10.74 -37.25
CA SER A 483 33.86 -11.23 -38.07
C SER A 483 33.23 -10.19 -39.02
N GLY A 484 33.93 -9.08 -39.33
CA GLY A 484 33.43 -8.00 -40.18
C GLY A 484 32.82 -6.83 -39.38
N ALA A 485 32.71 -5.66 -40.03
CA ALA A 485 32.11 -4.47 -39.43
C ALA A 485 30.59 -4.67 -39.30
N GLN A 486 30.11 -4.84 -38.07
CA GLN A 486 28.68 -4.94 -37.80
C GLN A 486 28.12 -3.53 -37.58
N LYS A 487 27.19 -3.09 -38.43
CA LYS A 487 26.44 -1.85 -38.20
C LYS A 487 25.47 -2.09 -37.06
N VAL A 488 25.46 -1.20 -36.08
CA VAL A 488 24.53 -1.23 -34.95
C VAL A 488 23.58 -0.06 -35.10
N LEU A 489 22.29 -0.32 -35.07
CA LEU A 489 21.26 0.70 -35.01
C LEU A 489 20.87 0.87 -33.54
N ARG A 490 21.22 2.02 -32.97
CA ARG A 490 20.84 2.40 -31.60
C ARG A 490 19.54 3.19 -31.66
N LEU A 491 18.51 2.64 -31.04
CA LEU A 491 17.28 3.34 -30.72
C LEU A 491 17.45 3.97 -29.33
N SER A 492 17.19 5.27 -29.18
CA SER A 492 17.31 5.95 -27.89
C SER A 492 16.17 6.92 -27.62
N TRP A 493 15.84 7.10 -26.34
CA TRP A 493 14.83 8.08 -25.89
C TRP A 493 15.11 8.47 -24.44
N LYS A 494 14.46 9.55 -23.98
CA LYS A 494 14.49 9.97 -22.58
C LYS A 494 13.11 9.85 -21.95
N TYR A 495 13.07 9.38 -20.71
CA TYR A 495 11.83 9.29 -19.94
C TYR A 495 12.08 9.53 -18.45
N LEU A 496 11.16 10.25 -17.80
CA LEU A 496 11.15 10.45 -16.36
C LEU A 496 10.00 9.65 -15.76
N ASN A 497 10.30 8.63 -14.96
CA ASN A 497 9.27 7.97 -14.14
C ASN A 497 8.96 8.84 -12.91
N GLY A 498 8.21 9.93 -13.12
CA GLY A 498 7.95 10.94 -12.10
C GLY A 498 6.59 10.81 -11.42
N TYR A 499 5.83 9.75 -11.70
CA TYR A 499 4.46 9.63 -11.21
C TYR A 499 4.41 9.63 -9.67
N GLY A 500 3.60 10.53 -9.10
CA GLY A 500 3.54 10.75 -7.66
C GLY A 500 4.78 11.38 -7.04
N TYR A 501 5.66 11.98 -7.86
CA TYR A 501 6.86 12.68 -7.42
C TYR A 501 7.79 11.83 -6.54
N VAL A 502 7.97 10.57 -6.92
CA VAL A 502 8.88 9.63 -6.26
C VAL A 502 10.18 9.53 -7.08
N PRO A 503 11.31 10.16 -6.67
CA PRO A 503 12.52 10.24 -7.50
C PRO A 503 13.20 8.90 -7.79
N ALA A 504 12.91 7.88 -6.97
CA ALA A 504 13.44 6.52 -7.07
C ALA A 504 12.41 5.51 -7.59
N ARG A 505 11.32 5.97 -8.22
CA ARG A 505 10.26 5.11 -8.74
C ARG A 505 10.78 4.23 -9.89
N ASP A 506 10.42 2.95 -9.88
CA ASP A 506 10.93 1.92 -10.79
C ASP A 506 9.86 0.97 -11.35
N ASP A 507 8.61 1.43 -11.46
CA ASP A 507 7.49 0.60 -11.93
C ASP A 507 7.21 0.71 -13.45
N VAL A 508 7.96 1.52 -14.21
CA VAL A 508 7.78 1.69 -15.66
C VAL A 508 8.89 1.02 -16.46
N ARG A 509 8.50 0.30 -17.52
CA ARG A 509 9.40 -0.25 -18.55
C ARG A 509 8.86 0.05 -19.94
N PHE A 510 9.66 -0.25 -20.95
CA PHE A 510 9.26 -0.12 -22.35
C PHE A 510 9.35 -1.46 -23.07
N ASN A 511 8.37 -1.74 -23.90
CA ASN A 511 8.50 -2.76 -24.93
C ASN A 511 8.88 -2.11 -26.25
N VAL A 512 9.81 -2.72 -26.98
CA VAL A 512 10.22 -2.29 -28.32
C VAL A 512 9.93 -3.41 -29.29
N ALA A 513 8.88 -3.24 -30.08
CA ALA A 513 8.59 -4.11 -31.21
C ALA A 513 9.24 -3.53 -32.46
N PHE A 514 9.88 -4.36 -33.27
CA PHE A 514 10.43 -3.92 -34.55
C PHE A 514 10.28 -4.93 -35.67
N ALA A 515 10.16 -4.39 -36.88
CA ALA A 515 10.13 -5.12 -38.14
C ALA A 515 11.21 -4.55 -39.08
N THR A 516 11.66 -5.39 -40.01
CA THR A 516 12.66 -5.01 -41.00
C THR A 516 12.12 -5.30 -42.40
N THR A 517 12.18 -4.32 -43.28
CA THR A 517 11.76 -4.41 -44.69
C THR A 517 12.87 -3.87 -45.60
N ASP A 518 12.72 -4.03 -46.91
CA ASP A 518 13.59 -3.35 -47.87
C ASP A 518 13.25 -1.86 -47.96
N ILE A 519 14.24 -1.01 -48.21
CA ILE A 519 14.00 0.43 -48.43
C ILE A 519 13.19 0.59 -49.73
N PRO A 520 12.00 1.21 -49.68
CA PRO A 520 11.20 1.42 -50.88
C PRO A 520 11.87 2.43 -51.82
N LEU A 521 11.63 2.29 -53.12
CA LEU A 521 12.27 3.10 -54.16
C LEU A 521 12.00 4.60 -54.03
N ASP A 522 10.79 4.97 -53.59
CA ASP A 522 10.35 6.35 -53.39
C ASP A 522 10.89 6.96 -52.09
N ARG A 523 11.49 6.14 -51.20
CA ARG A 523 12.00 6.53 -49.87
C ARG A 523 10.99 7.31 -49.02
N GLY A 524 9.69 7.12 -49.28
CA GLY A 524 8.62 7.80 -48.55
C GLY A 524 8.58 7.38 -47.08
N PRO A 525 8.03 8.22 -46.18
CA PRO A 525 7.80 7.83 -44.80
C PRO A 525 6.82 6.63 -44.76
N PRO A 526 7.04 5.64 -43.88
CA PRO A 526 6.13 4.49 -43.76
C PRO A 526 4.75 4.92 -43.24
N ALA A 527 3.70 4.29 -43.76
CA ALA A 527 2.35 4.40 -43.23
C ALA A 527 2.21 3.69 -41.87
N GLN A 528 1.24 4.11 -41.06
CA GLN A 528 1.07 3.59 -39.68
C GLN A 528 0.87 2.07 -39.64
N GLN A 529 0.17 1.50 -40.62
CA GLN A 529 -0.07 0.05 -40.73
C GLN A 529 1.17 -0.78 -41.12
N GLU A 530 2.25 -0.15 -41.58
CA GLU A 530 3.50 -0.86 -41.91
C GLU A 530 4.34 -1.15 -40.66
N TYR A 531 4.17 -0.36 -39.60
CA TYR A 531 4.83 -0.60 -38.32
C TYR A 531 4.30 -1.90 -37.70
N PRO A 532 5.06 -2.54 -36.80
CA PRO A 532 4.54 -3.59 -35.93
C PRO A 532 3.17 -3.20 -35.36
N MET A 533 2.27 -4.14 -35.12
CA MET A 533 0.96 -3.84 -34.56
C MET A 533 1.05 -3.52 -33.07
N ILE A 534 0.09 -2.76 -32.54
CA ILE A 534 0.04 -2.46 -31.09
C ILE A 534 -0.05 -3.74 -30.24
N ASP A 535 -0.78 -4.73 -30.73
CA ASP A 535 -0.94 -6.04 -30.07
C ASP A 535 0.40 -6.80 -29.96
N GLU A 536 1.26 -6.70 -30.98
CA GLU A 536 2.61 -7.28 -30.95
C GLU A 536 3.47 -6.59 -29.88
N ALA A 537 3.36 -5.27 -29.72
CA ALA A 537 4.06 -4.53 -28.66
C ALA A 537 3.48 -4.80 -27.27
N LYS A 538 2.19 -5.15 -27.18
CA LYS A 538 1.49 -5.60 -25.95
C LYS A 538 1.74 -7.07 -25.60
N GLU A 539 2.64 -7.74 -26.32
CA GLU A 539 3.05 -9.14 -26.07
C GLU A 539 1.98 -10.17 -26.43
N MET A 540 0.97 -9.81 -27.22
CA MET A 540 -0.03 -10.77 -27.67
C MET A 540 0.62 -11.79 -28.62
N GLY A 541 0.59 -13.06 -28.21
CA GLY A 541 1.24 -14.15 -28.95
C GLY A 541 2.77 -14.14 -28.84
N PHE A 542 3.35 -13.50 -27.82
CA PHE A 542 4.79 -13.47 -27.62
C PHE A 542 5.37 -14.87 -27.33
N VAL A 543 6.38 -15.26 -28.09
CA VAL A 543 7.18 -16.47 -27.88
C VAL A 543 8.62 -16.06 -27.61
N ALA A 544 9.08 -16.30 -26.38
CA ALA A 544 10.44 -16.00 -25.96
C ALA A 544 11.44 -16.87 -26.72
N ALA A 545 12.43 -16.24 -27.34
CA ALA A 545 13.59 -16.93 -27.90
C ALA A 545 14.72 -17.03 -26.85
N ALA A 546 14.98 -15.93 -26.14
CA ALA A 546 15.90 -15.90 -25.01
C ALA A 546 15.63 -14.70 -24.11
N GLY A 547 15.36 -14.94 -22.82
CA GLY A 547 15.09 -13.88 -21.84
C GLY A 547 13.96 -12.95 -22.28
N GLY A 548 14.22 -11.64 -22.27
CA GLY A 548 13.28 -10.61 -22.72
C GLY A 548 13.18 -10.42 -24.24
N VAL A 549 13.79 -11.29 -25.06
CA VAL A 549 13.81 -11.18 -26.53
C VAL A 549 13.05 -12.35 -27.15
N GLY A 550 12.19 -12.06 -28.15
CA GLY A 550 11.45 -13.08 -28.87
C GLY A 550 10.64 -12.54 -30.04
N ARG A 551 9.69 -13.33 -30.54
CA ARG A 551 8.76 -12.91 -31.59
C ARG A 551 7.38 -12.65 -30.99
N SER A 552 6.69 -11.64 -31.48
CA SER A 552 5.26 -11.42 -31.26
C SER A 552 4.64 -11.15 -32.61
N GLY A 553 3.80 -12.08 -33.10
CA GLY A 553 3.34 -12.04 -34.49
C GLY A 553 4.50 -12.11 -35.49
N LEU A 554 4.59 -11.11 -36.38
CA LEU A 554 5.66 -10.97 -37.37
C LEU A 554 6.85 -10.15 -36.84
N ALA A 555 6.64 -9.36 -35.78
CA ALA A 555 7.65 -8.50 -35.19
C ALA A 555 8.62 -9.24 -34.25
N THR A 556 9.84 -8.71 -34.15
CA THR A 556 10.74 -9.03 -33.03
C THR A 556 10.42 -8.10 -31.87
N LEU A 557 10.34 -8.64 -30.66
CA LEU A 557 10.00 -7.90 -29.45
C LEU A 557 11.14 -7.97 -28.44
N LEU A 558 11.56 -6.80 -27.96
CA LEU A 558 12.41 -6.64 -26.78
C LEU A 558 11.52 -6.13 -25.64
N LYS A 559 11.36 -6.95 -24.60
CA LYS A 559 10.52 -6.67 -23.44
C LYS A 559 11.30 -6.01 -22.32
N ASP A 560 10.58 -5.22 -21.54
CA ASP A 560 11.01 -4.74 -20.23
C ASP A 560 12.29 -3.90 -20.26
N VAL A 561 12.44 -3.03 -21.27
CA VAL A 561 13.58 -2.12 -21.35
C VAL A 561 13.55 -1.14 -20.18
N SER A 562 14.59 -1.21 -19.34
CA SER A 562 14.93 -0.30 -18.26
C SER A 562 15.89 0.79 -18.73
N PHE A 563 16.13 1.81 -17.91
CA PHE A 563 17.02 2.90 -18.29
C PHE A 563 18.50 2.49 -18.21
N ALA A 564 19.32 3.14 -19.03
CA ALA A 564 20.74 2.87 -19.12
C ALA A 564 21.48 3.12 -17.79
N GLY A 565 22.38 2.21 -17.43
CA GLY A 565 23.15 2.30 -16.18
C GLY A 565 22.38 1.84 -14.94
N HIS A 566 21.11 1.42 -15.06
CA HIS A 566 20.39 0.79 -13.97
C HIS A 566 20.77 -0.69 -13.87
N LYS A 567 21.49 -1.06 -12.81
CA LYS A 567 21.75 -2.48 -12.54
C LYS A 567 20.46 -3.17 -12.12
N LYS A 568 20.17 -4.33 -12.74
CA LYS A 568 19.04 -5.19 -12.39
C LYS A 568 18.99 -5.44 -10.88
N TRP A 569 17.81 -5.23 -10.30
CA TRP A 569 17.52 -5.42 -8.87
C TRP A 569 18.43 -4.59 -7.96
N THR A 570 18.58 -3.30 -8.30
CA THR A 570 19.17 -2.29 -7.41
C THR A 570 18.19 -1.11 -7.28
N ASP A 571 18.35 -0.28 -6.26
CA ASP A 571 17.54 0.93 -6.15
C ASP A 571 17.98 1.94 -7.22
N PRO A 572 17.05 2.54 -7.99
CA PRO A 572 17.40 3.64 -8.86
C PRO A 572 18.00 4.80 -8.05
N VAL A 573 19.14 5.33 -8.49
CA VAL A 573 19.70 6.57 -7.93
C VAL A 573 18.65 7.69 -8.08
N PRO A 574 18.16 8.34 -7.02
CA PRO A 574 17.10 9.36 -7.10
C PRO A 574 17.32 10.40 -8.21
N SER A 575 16.29 10.68 -9.02
CA SER A 575 16.36 11.69 -10.10
C SER A 575 15.04 12.41 -10.30
N ASN A 576 15.11 13.70 -10.60
CA ASN A 576 14.00 14.53 -11.12
C ASN A 576 14.18 14.88 -12.60
N LYS A 577 15.17 14.28 -13.27
CA LYS A 577 15.48 14.48 -14.69
C LYS A 577 15.20 13.20 -15.46
N ALA A 578 14.77 13.35 -16.71
CA ALA A 578 14.55 12.24 -17.63
C ALA A 578 15.85 11.43 -17.81
N ARG A 579 15.72 10.11 -17.75
CA ARG A 579 16.81 9.16 -17.90
C ARG A 579 16.88 8.66 -19.33
N LEU A 580 18.09 8.33 -19.77
CA LEU A 580 18.32 7.75 -21.08
C LEU A 580 17.91 6.27 -21.09
N TYR A 581 17.14 5.90 -22.08
CA TYR A 581 16.86 4.53 -22.46
C TYR A 581 17.45 4.30 -23.85
N TRP A 582 17.98 3.10 -24.09
CA TRP A 582 18.41 2.72 -25.43
C TRP A 582 18.36 1.20 -25.61
N VAL A 583 18.23 0.79 -26.87
CA VAL A 583 18.45 -0.58 -27.30
C VAL A 583 19.25 -0.59 -28.60
N ASP A 584 20.11 -1.59 -28.74
CA ASP A 584 20.97 -1.81 -29.90
C ASP A 584 20.47 -2.98 -30.73
N ILE A 585 20.33 -2.78 -32.04
CA ILE A 585 19.75 -3.73 -32.98
C ILE A 585 20.71 -3.94 -34.15
N PRO A 586 20.93 -5.18 -34.61
CA PRO A 586 21.81 -5.44 -35.76
C PRO A 586 21.23 -4.80 -37.02
N ALA A 587 22.04 -3.97 -37.67
CA ALA A 587 21.66 -3.21 -38.84
C ALA A 587 22.27 -3.80 -40.12
N ALA A 588 21.47 -3.88 -41.18
CA ALA A 588 21.91 -4.30 -42.51
C ALA A 588 21.65 -3.22 -43.55
N CYS A 589 22.54 -3.15 -44.54
CA CYS A 589 22.43 -2.24 -45.67
C CYS A 589 21.18 -2.51 -46.51
N GLY A 590 20.59 -1.45 -47.07
CA GLY A 590 19.42 -1.56 -47.93
C GLY A 590 18.13 -1.89 -47.18
N LYS A 591 18.16 -1.89 -45.84
CA LYS A 591 17.02 -2.22 -45.00
C LYS A 591 16.44 -0.99 -44.33
N ARG A 592 15.11 -1.02 -44.19
CA ARG A 592 14.28 -0.11 -43.41
C ARG A 592 13.89 -0.81 -42.12
N TYR A 593 14.09 -0.13 -41.01
CA TYR A 593 13.70 -0.61 -39.68
C TYR A 593 12.51 0.20 -39.19
N LEU A 594 11.46 -0.48 -38.74
CA LEU A 594 10.22 0.09 -38.25
C LEU A 594 10.07 -0.26 -36.78
N PHE A 595 10.03 0.75 -35.91
CA PHE A 595 9.97 0.60 -34.46
C PHE A 595 8.63 1.07 -33.91
N ARG A 596 8.09 0.29 -32.97
CA ARG A 596 7.03 0.70 -32.05
C ARG A 596 7.56 0.59 -30.64
N ILE A 597 7.70 1.73 -29.97
CA ILE A 597 8.06 1.83 -28.55
C ILE A 597 6.77 2.03 -27.76
N LEU A 598 6.53 1.13 -26.80
CA LEU A 598 5.33 1.13 -25.97
C LEU A 598 5.70 1.17 -24.48
N PRO A 599 5.47 2.29 -23.78
CA PRO A 599 5.62 2.35 -22.33
C PRO A 599 4.58 1.45 -21.64
N LYS A 600 4.97 0.83 -20.53
CA LYS A 600 4.07 0.05 -19.68
C LYS A 600 4.42 0.20 -18.20
N ARG A 601 3.42 0.06 -17.34
CA ARG A 601 3.55 0.14 -15.88
C ARG A 601 3.22 -1.20 -15.23
N PHE A 602 4.05 -1.61 -14.29
CA PHE A 602 3.79 -2.72 -13.38
C PHE A 602 3.01 -2.19 -12.18
N CYS A 603 1.78 -2.68 -12.00
CA CYS A 603 0.85 -2.02 -11.10
C CYS A 603 0.83 -2.54 -9.67
N PHE A 604 1.14 -3.83 -9.50
CA PHE A 604 1.17 -4.52 -8.21
C PHE A 604 -0.15 -4.43 -7.42
N ASP A 605 -1.26 -4.12 -8.07
CA ASP A 605 -2.61 -3.94 -7.50
C ASP A 605 -3.58 -5.04 -7.96
N ASN A 606 -3.03 -6.19 -8.38
CA ASN A 606 -3.73 -7.30 -9.02
C ASN A 606 -4.31 -7.01 -10.42
N SER A 607 -4.13 -5.81 -10.99
CA SER A 607 -4.51 -5.52 -12.39
C SER A 607 -3.43 -5.90 -13.42
N GLY A 608 -2.24 -6.32 -12.95
CA GLY A 608 -1.13 -6.75 -13.79
C GLY A 608 -0.31 -5.59 -14.35
N VAL A 609 -0.20 -5.53 -15.67
CA VAL A 609 0.56 -4.51 -16.41
C VAL A 609 -0.39 -3.63 -17.20
N ARG A 610 -0.20 -2.31 -17.12
CA ARG A 610 -0.94 -1.32 -17.92
C ARG A 610 -0.04 -0.70 -18.97
N PHE A 611 -0.40 -0.88 -20.23
CA PHE A 611 0.28 -0.25 -21.36
C PHE A 611 -0.23 1.17 -21.58
N SER A 612 0.65 2.06 -22.01
CA SER A 612 0.27 3.41 -22.43
C SER A 612 -0.75 3.37 -23.57
N GLU A 613 -1.68 4.33 -23.57
CA GLU A 613 -2.55 4.57 -24.72
C GLU A 613 -1.79 5.25 -25.87
N ALA A 614 -0.69 5.95 -25.56
CA ALA A 614 0.18 6.57 -26.55
C ALA A 614 1.23 5.57 -27.06
N GLU A 615 1.40 5.55 -28.37
CA GLU A 615 2.41 4.78 -29.07
C GLU A 615 3.44 5.69 -29.74
N TYR A 616 4.69 5.23 -29.79
CA TYR A 616 5.78 6.02 -30.37
C TYR A 616 6.40 5.23 -31.52
N LEU A 617 6.20 5.76 -32.73
CA LEU A 617 6.64 5.14 -33.98
C LEU A 617 7.88 5.85 -34.48
N LEU A 618 8.90 5.09 -34.84
CA LEU A 618 10.13 5.60 -35.44
C LEU A 618 10.60 4.67 -36.54
N HIS A 619 11.14 5.22 -37.62
CA HIS A 619 11.77 4.41 -38.66
C HIS A 619 13.20 4.87 -38.94
N LYS A 620 14.01 3.96 -39.49
CA LYS A 620 15.35 4.27 -39.97
C LYS A 620 15.68 3.47 -41.23
N ASP A 621 16.09 4.18 -42.27
CA ASP A 621 16.66 3.61 -43.47
C ASP A 621 18.19 3.52 -43.34
N ILE A 622 18.74 2.35 -43.61
CA ILE A 622 20.19 2.09 -43.58
C ILE A 622 20.71 2.06 -45.01
N ASP A 623 20.96 3.24 -45.57
CA ASP A 623 21.60 3.39 -46.86
C ASP A 623 23.12 3.15 -46.73
N CYS A 624 23.68 2.37 -47.65
CA CYS A 624 25.11 2.08 -47.73
C CYS A 624 25.71 2.46 -49.08
N SER A 625 24.97 3.23 -49.89
CA SER A 625 25.45 3.77 -51.17
C SER A 625 26.34 5.01 -51.02
N ARG A 626 26.95 5.21 -49.84
CA ARG A 626 28.03 6.16 -49.58
C ARG A 626 29.07 5.54 -48.66
#